data_AF-A0A9D8BTB5-F1
#
_entry.id   AF-A0A9D8BTB5-F1
#
_cell.length_a   1.000
_cell.length_b   1.000
_cell.length_c   1.000
_cell.angle_alpha   90.00
_cell.angle_beta   90.00
_cell.angle_gamma   90.00
#
_symmetry.space_group_name_H-M   'P 1'
#
loop_
_entity.id
_entity.type
_entity.pdbx_description
1 polymer ?
#
loop_
_entity_poly.entity_id
_entity_poly.type
_entity_poly.pdbx_seq_one_letter_code
_entity_poly.pdbx_strand_id
1 'polypeptide(L)'
;MPERYHIRTSPATPRFRPVGRLGIVDWREDCAGCHNCVKRACVYDLWRDEQDYVRSGPPDLDYIYQCKGCMNCVQDCTKGLLTRIVNPDYSHLGDEYYTPDVIQTTWWQAETGKIPVSGAGYRGPFAGSGFDAMWTDMSEIVRPTRDGIHGREYISTTVDIGRKLPYLRFDDGRLLSEAPPLIESPLPIVFDRLPAPWASERLYVAAANAAAKLGIRIVVAEEFLSEKFRNESTNILPAIVPLLTESKVQSASGGPESKVELIASAEMIEIHDRGGDTLAAVAKIKSLKPDLIVAIRVEASPLCAQRVAELAKGGAEVVHVAFDAHGRERIAPD
;
A
#
# COMPACT_ATOMS: atom_id res chain seq x y z
N MET A 1 25.08 12.43 9.74
CA MET A 1 24.15 11.29 9.90
C MET A 1 23.77 10.81 8.51
N PRO A 2 23.81 9.50 8.20
CA PRO A 2 23.30 9.02 6.93
C PRO A 2 21.82 9.41 6.78
N GLU A 3 21.40 9.86 5.60
CA GLU A 3 19.99 10.22 5.33
C GLU A 3 19.11 9.00 5.59
N ARG A 4 18.25 9.09 6.62
CA ARG A 4 17.60 7.94 7.28
C ARG A 4 16.41 7.37 6.53
N TYR A 5 15.93 8.06 5.50
CA TYR A 5 14.86 7.60 4.63
C TYR A 5 15.28 7.90 3.19
N HIS A 6 15.53 6.85 2.43
CA HIS A 6 15.78 6.97 0.99
C HIS A 6 14.53 7.42 0.21
N ILE A 7 13.36 7.39 0.88
CA ILE A 7 12.09 7.86 0.32
C ILE A 7 11.87 9.31 0.73
N ARG A 8 12.04 10.23 -0.23
CA ARG A 8 11.68 11.63 -0.04
C ARG A 8 10.17 11.77 -0.07
N THR A 9 9.59 12.13 1.07
CA THR A 9 8.16 12.46 1.18
C THR A 9 7.97 13.97 1.31
N SER A 10 6.83 14.45 0.84
CA SER A 10 6.38 15.82 1.05
C SER A 10 4.89 15.78 1.36
N PRO A 11 4.39 16.66 2.24
CA PRO A 11 2.95 16.78 2.46
C PRO A 11 2.21 17.01 1.14
N ALA A 12 1.11 16.29 0.94
CA ALA A 12 0.24 16.39 -0.21
C ALA A 12 -1.19 16.59 0.27
N THR A 13 -1.79 17.73 -0.07
CA THR A 13 -3.16 18.05 0.34
C THR A 13 -4.13 16.97 -0.14
N PRO A 14 -5.04 16.50 0.71
CA PRO A 14 -5.97 15.46 0.33
C PRO A 14 -6.94 15.98 -0.73
N ARG A 15 -7.25 15.14 -1.72
CA ARG A 15 -8.20 15.47 -2.80
C ARG A 15 -9.64 15.60 -2.27
N PHE A 16 -9.98 14.80 -1.26
CA PHE A 16 -11.26 14.83 -0.59
C PHE A 16 -11.08 15.38 0.81
N ARG A 17 -12.16 15.93 1.36
CA ARG A 17 -12.16 16.38 2.74
C ARG A 17 -11.94 15.20 3.69
N PRO A 18 -10.89 15.19 4.54
CA PRO A 18 -10.73 14.15 5.53
C PRO A 18 -11.87 14.20 6.54
N VAL A 19 -12.39 13.03 6.90
CA VAL A 19 -13.44 12.89 7.90
C VAL A 19 -12.79 12.71 9.28
N GLY A 20 -12.83 13.76 10.10
CA GLY A 20 -12.30 13.75 11.46
C GLY A 20 -13.15 12.93 12.43
N ARG A 21 -12.51 12.33 13.44
CA ARG A 21 -13.17 11.50 14.46
C ARG A 21 -14.08 12.31 15.40
N LEU A 22 -13.66 13.52 15.72
CA LEU A 22 -14.30 14.36 16.71
C LEU A 22 -14.80 15.64 16.05
N GLY A 23 -15.94 16.12 16.54
CA GLY A 23 -16.54 17.39 16.17
C GLY A 23 -16.82 18.27 17.38
N ILE A 24 -17.07 19.55 17.15
CA ILE A 24 -17.65 20.46 18.16
C ILE A 24 -19.02 20.92 17.66
N VAL A 25 -20.05 20.75 18.49
CA VAL A 25 -21.35 21.40 18.32
C VAL A 25 -21.34 22.69 19.12
N ASP A 26 -21.74 23.78 18.48
CA ASP A 26 -21.75 25.14 19.02
C ASP A 26 -23.19 25.67 19.08
N TRP A 27 -23.78 25.68 20.28
CA TRP A 27 -25.12 26.21 20.53
C TRP A 27 -25.08 27.75 20.64
N ARG A 28 -24.92 28.42 19.49
CA ARG A 28 -24.68 29.88 19.40
C ARG A 28 -25.80 30.75 19.97
N GLU A 29 -27.01 30.23 20.08
CA GLU A 29 -28.21 30.96 20.52
C GLU A 29 -28.05 31.54 21.92
N ASP A 30 -27.31 30.86 22.80
CA ASP A 30 -27.06 31.30 24.19
C ASP A 30 -25.66 31.92 24.40
N CYS A 31 -25.00 32.33 23.31
CA CYS A 31 -23.65 32.89 23.35
C CYS A 31 -23.58 34.23 24.07
N ALA A 32 -22.68 34.33 25.06
CA ALA A 32 -22.47 35.56 25.83
C ALA A 32 -21.60 36.62 25.14
N GLY A 33 -21.12 36.39 23.91
CA GLY A 33 -20.32 37.39 23.18
C GLY A 33 -19.03 37.82 23.88
N CYS A 34 -18.35 36.89 24.56
CA CYS A 34 -17.19 37.19 25.41
C CYS A 34 -16.07 37.93 24.64
N HIS A 35 -15.55 39.02 25.22
CA HIS A 35 -14.44 39.79 24.65
C HIS A 35 -13.19 38.92 24.40
N ASN A 36 -12.89 38.03 25.36
CA ASN A 36 -11.85 37.00 25.26
C ASN A 36 -12.50 35.62 25.13
N CYS A 37 -13.04 35.31 23.96
CA CYS A 37 -13.67 34.02 23.70
C CYS A 37 -12.67 32.85 23.80
N VAL A 38 -13.04 31.81 24.54
CA VAL A 38 -12.22 30.59 24.76
C VAL A 38 -11.92 29.80 23.49
N LYS A 39 -12.69 30.01 22.44
CA LYS A 39 -12.42 29.49 21.10
C LYS A 39 -11.00 29.84 20.63
N ARG A 40 -10.48 31.03 20.99
CA ARG A 40 -9.11 31.46 20.67
C ARG A 40 -8.01 30.64 21.37
N ALA A 41 -8.36 29.86 22.40
CA ALA A 41 -7.43 28.97 23.11
C ALA A 41 -7.28 27.59 22.45
N CYS A 42 -7.87 27.37 21.27
CA CYS A 42 -7.64 26.14 20.53
C CYS A 42 -6.19 26.09 20.03
N VAL A 43 -5.45 25.10 20.53
CA VAL A 43 -4.03 24.86 20.18
C VAL A 43 -3.80 24.43 18.73
N TYR A 44 -4.88 24.16 18.00
CA TYR A 44 -4.87 23.79 16.58
C TYR A 44 -5.45 24.90 15.69
N ASP A 45 -5.67 26.10 16.26
CA ASP A 45 -6.14 27.32 15.57
C ASP A 45 -7.46 27.18 14.77
N LEU A 46 -8.24 26.11 14.95
CA LEU A 46 -9.48 25.82 14.22
C LEU A 46 -10.52 26.97 14.24
N TRP A 47 -10.56 27.73 15.34
CA TRP A 47 -11.49 28.85 15.51
C TRP A 47 -10.94 30.19 15.01
N ARG A 48 -9.62 30.29 14.78
CA ARG A 48 -9.02 31.49 14.20
C ARG A 48 -9.48 31.62 12.74
N ASP A 49 -9.45 30.50 12.03
CA ASP A 49 -9.91 30.39 10.64
C ASP A 49 -11.42 30.68 10.51
N GLU A 50 -12.24 30.38 11.53
CA GLU A 50 -13.68 30.72 11.60
C GLU A 50 -13.92 32.24 11.55
N GLN A 51 -13.13 33.05 12.27
CA GLN A 51 -13.32 34.51 12.30
C GLN A 51 -13.01 35.16 10.96
N ASP A 52 -12.01 34.65 10.24
CA ASP A 52 -11.66 35.11 8.91
C ASP A 52 -12.68 34.62 7.86
N TYR A 53 -13.21 33.40 8.03
CA TYR A 53 -14.26 32.79 7.20
C TYR A 53 -15.63 33.50 7.29
N VAL A 54 -16.11 33.81 8.50
CA VAL A 54 -17.38 34.55 8.72
C VAL A 54 -17.36 35.91 8.01
N ARG A 55 -16.16 36.47 7.81
CA ARG A 55 -15.96 37.75 7.12
C ARG A 55 -15.85 37.64 5.59
N SER A 56 -15.56 36.47 5.03
CA SER A 56 -15.10 36.35 3.64
C SER A 56 -15.91 35.41 2.71
N GLY A 57 -16.74 34.50 3.22
CA GLY A 57 -17.52 33.55 2.37
C GLY A 57 -16.65 32.42 1.76
N PRO A 58 -17.24 31.29 1.28
CA PRO A 58 -16.74 29.96 1.62
C PRO A 58 -15.71 29.38 0.60
N PRO A 59 -14.97 28.31 0.98
CA PRO A 59 -15.55 26.97 1.07
C PRO A 59 -15.42 26.31 2.46
N ASP A 60 -16.53 25.74 2.95
CA ASP A 60 -16.68 24.73 4.00
C ASP A 60 -15.61 24.67 5.10
N LEU A 61 -15.73 25.48 6.15
CA LEU A 61 -15.22 25.10 7.47
C LEU A 61 -16.21 24.16 8.13
N ASP A 62 -15.73 23.03 8.62
CA ASP A 62 -16.57 22.04 9.27
C ASP A 62 -15.82 21.47 10.46
N TYR A 63 -16.13 22.08 11.58
CA TYR A 63 -15.65 21.77 12.91
C TYR A 63 -15.93 20.31 13.28
N ILE A 64 -16.84 19.65 12.56
CA ILE A 64 -17.13 18.22 12.66
C ILE A 64 -15.96 17.35 12.18
N TYR A 65 -15.16 17.83 11.22
CA TYR A 65 -14.12 17.02 10.57
C TYR A 65 -12.68 17.36 10.94
N GLN A 66 -12.42 18.41 11.71
CA GLN A 66 -11.05 18.86 11.99
C GLN A 66 -10.67 18.90 13.48
N CYS A 67 -11.63 18.73 14.41
CA CYS A 67 -11.35 18.76 15.84
C CYS A 67 -10.42 17.62 16.28
N LYS A 68 -9.33 17.97 16.97
CA LYS A 68 -8.35 17.02 17.53
C LYS A 68 -8.59 16.68 19.00
N GLY A 69 -9.65 17.23 19.61
CA GLY A 69 -10.12 16.82 20.93
C GLY A 69 -9.32 17.34 22.13
N CYS A 70 -8.63 18.49 22.04
CA CYS A 70 -7.90 19.10 23.17
C CYS A 70 -8.77 19.54 24.35
N MET A 71 -10.08 19.66 24.17
CA MET A 71 -11.07 20.05 25.18
C MET A 71 -11.00 21.48 25.75
N ASN A 72 -9.97 22.28 25.46
CA ASN A 72 -9.85 23.67 25.96
C ASN A 72 -11.14 24.49 25.77
N CYS A 73 -11.67 24.51 24.54
CA CYS A 73 -12.87 25.30 24.23
C CYS A 73 -14.15 24.79 24.93
N VAL A 74 -14.22 23.50 25.25
CA VAL A 74 -15.34 22.89 25.97
C VAL A 74 -15.26 23.21 27.45
N GLN A 75 -14.07 23.06 28.05
CA GLN A 75 -13.85 23.21 29.49
C GLN A 75 -13.95 24.68 29.93
N ASP A 76 -13.41 25.60 29.14
CA ASP A 76 -13.29 27.00 29.57
C ASP A 76 -14.52 27.84 29.21
N CYS A 77 -15.45 27.30 28.40
CA CYS A 77 -16.64 28.03 27.98
C CYS A 77 -17.51 28.37 29.19
N THR A 78 -17.60 29.66 29.54
CA THR A 78 -18.34 30.16 30.71
C THR A 78 -19.83 29.83 30.67
N LYS A 79 -20.39 29.59 29.48
CA LYS A 79 -21.79 29.20 29.26
C LYS A 79 -21.96 27.70 28.95
N GLY A 80 -20.87 26.94 28.84
CA GLY A 80 -20.93 25.50 28.54
C GLY A 80 -21.55 25.15 27.17
N LEU A 81 -21.48 26.06 26.19
CA LEU A 81 -22.20 25.93 24.91
C LEU A 81 -21.51 25.00 23.91
N LEU A 82 -20.22 24.76 24.09
CA LEU A 82 -19.41 23.97 23.19
C LEU A 82 -19.39 22.53 23.68
N THR A 83 -19.94 21.61 22.88
CA THR A 83 -19.96 20.19 23.20
C THR A 83 -19.12 19.41 22.21
N ARG A 84 -18.18 18.60 22.71
CA ARG A 84 -17.45 17.65 21.87
C ARG A 84 -18.35 16.46 21.59
N ILE A 85 -18.51 16.14 20.30
CA ILE A 85 -19.20 14.95 19.83
C ILE A 85 -18.24 14.01 19.09
N VAL A 86 -18.61 12.74 18.99
CA VAL A 86 -18.06 11.85 17.98
C VAL A 86 -18.77 12.16 16.68
N ASN A 87 -18.01 12.34 15.61
CA ASN A 87 -18.58 12.61 14.30
C ASN A 87 -19.37 11.39 13.80
N PRO A 88 -20.67 11.52 13.48
CA PRO A 88 -21.46 10.42 12.94
C PRO A 88 -20.89 9.88 11.62
N ASP A 89 -20.43 10.75 10.73
CA ASP A 89 -19.87 10.34 9.43
C ASP A 89 -18.60 9.53 9.58
N TYR A 90 -17.78 9.87 10.59
CA TYR A 90 -16.62 9.06 10.93
C TYR A 90 -17.03 7.66 11.35
N SER A 91 -18.08 7.53 12.13
CA SER A 91 -18.58 6.23 12.62
C SER A 91 -19.17 5.37 11.50
N HIS A 92 -19.56 5.99 10.37
CA HIS A 92 -20.05 5.32 9.17
C HIS A 92 -18.95 5.01 8.14
N LEU A 93 -17.68 5.36 8.40
CA LEU A 93 -16.60 5.06 7.46
C LEU A 93 -16.28 3.57 7.44
N GLY A 94 -16.07 3.06 6.22
CA GLY A 94 -15.46 1.77 5.99
C GLY A 94 -16.38 0.59 6.25
N ASP A 95 -15.80 -0.48 6.76
CA ASP A 95 -16.47 -1.75 7.01
C ASP A 95 -15.85 -2.47 8.22
N GLU A 96 -16.16 -3.77 8.37
CA GLU A 96 -15.65 -4.59 9.49
C GLU A 96 -14.12 -4.72 9.53
N TYR A 97 -13.43 -4.54 8.40
CA TYR A 97 -11.99 -4.70 8.29
C TYR A 97 -11.30 -3.35 8.16
N TYR A 98 -11.74 -2.51 7.21
CA TYR A 98 -11.30 -1.14 7.08
C TYR A 98 -12.08 -0.25 8.05
N THR A 99 -11.73 -0.33 9.33
CA THR A 99 -12.36 0.48 10.36
C THR A 99 -12.11 1.98 10.14
N PRO A 100 -12.94 2.87 10.71
CA PRO A 100 -12.72 4.32 10.65
C PRO A 100 -11.32 4.77 11.08
N ASP A 101 -10.74 4.14 12.11
CA ASP A 101 -9.39 4.42 12.59
C ASP A 101 -8.32 4.02 11.54
N VAL A 102 -8.48 2.87 10.86
CA VAL A 102 -7.56 2.43 9.79
C VAL A 102 -7.61 3.39 8.61
N ILE A 103 -8.81 3.79 8.18
CA ILE A 103 -9.00 4.73 7.06
C ILE A 103 -8.36 6.08 7.40
N GLN A 104 -8.69 6.65 8.56
CA GLN A 104 -8.16 7.95 8.96
C GLN A 104 -6.64 7.94 9.12
N THR A 105 -6.08 6.87 9.69
CA THR A 105 -4.63 6.72 9.87
C THR A 105 -3.92 6.56 8.53
N THR A 106 -4.53 5.86 7.58
CA THR A 106 -4.00 5.71 6.21
C THR A 106 -4.04 7.04 5.45
N TRP A 107 -5.13 7.80 5.54
CA TRP A 107 -5.22 9.15 4.96
C TRP A 107 -4.18 10.10 5.55
N TRP A 108 -4.00 10.10 6.87
CA TRP A 108 -3.00 10.94 7.53
C TRP A 108 -1.58 10.62 7.06
N GLN A 109 -1.25 9.34 6.91
CA GLN A 109 0.05 8.91 6.38
C GLN A 109 0.24 9.35 4.93
N ALA A 110 -0.78 9.18 4.08
CA ALA A 110 -0.75 9.60 2.68
C ALA A 110 -0.62 11.12 2.52
N GLU A 111 -1.33 11.89 3.35
CA GLU A 111 -1.32 13.35 3.34
C GLU A 111 0.01 13.92 3.85
N THR A 112 0.54 13.39 4.94
CA THR A 112 1.67 14.02 5.65
C THR A 112 3.01 13.39 5.35
N GLY A 113 3.03 12.14 4.86
CA GLY A 113 4.24 11.32 4.76
C GLY A 113 4.89 11.01 6.11
N LYS A 114 4.18 11.23 7.23
CA LYS A 114 4.68 11.02 8.59
C LYS A 114 4.30 9.64 9.09
N ILE A 115 5.19 9.08 9.92
CA ILE A 115 4.95 7.83 10.63
C ILE A 115 3.86 8.07 11.69
N PRO A 116 2.80 7.25 11.74
CA PRO A 116 1.76 7.39 12.75
C PRO A 116 2.34 6.93 14.10
N VAL A 117 2.64 7.88 14.98
CA VAL A 117 3.13 7.58 16.33
C VAL A 117 1.92 7.47 17.26
N SER A 118 1.55 6.26 17.67
CA SER A 118 0.65 6.07 18.80
C SER A 118 1.44 6.16 20.11
N GLY A 119 0.90 6.85 21.11
CA GLY A 119 1.44 6.77 22.48
C GLY A 119 1.47 5.32 22.97
N ALA A 120 2.41 5.01 23.88
CA ALA A 120 2.78 3.66 24.31
C ALA A 120 1.61 2.66 24.38
N GLY A 121 1.74 1.55 23.64
CA GLY A 121 0.81 0.42 23.64
C GLY A 121 0.26 0.05 22.26
N TYR A 122 -0.07 -1.23 22.09
CA TYR A 122 -0.86 -1.73 20.97
C TYR A 122 -2.34 -1.39 21.20
N ARG A 123 -2.95 -0.66 20.26
CA ARG A 123 -4.34 -0.18 20.34
C ARG A 123 -5.33 -1.03 19.53
N GLY A 124 -4.83 -2.04 18.83
CA GLY A 124 -5.64 -2.98 18.06
C GLY A 124 -6.27 -4.05 18.95
N PRO A 125 -7.03 -4.98 18.34
CA PRO A 125 -7.63 -6.09 19.07
C PRO A 125 -6.57 -7.05 19.60
N PHE A 126 -6.57 -7.32 20.92
CA PHE A 126 -5.61 -8.24 21.56
C PHE A 126 -5.67 -9.69 21.00
N ALA A 127 -6.80 -10.07 20.40
CA ALA A 127 -6.92 -11.31 19.66
C ALA A 127 -7.95 -11.13 18.55
N GLY A 128 -7.77 -11.82 17.43
CA GLY A 128 -8.69 -11.83 16.32
C GLY A 128 -8.36 -12.93 15.32
N SER A 129 -8.95 -12.84 14.13
CA SER A 129 -8.66 -13.74 13.01
C SER A 129 -7.57 -13.17 12.11
N GLY A 130 -6.91 -14.02 11.30
CA GLY A 130 -5.94 -13.56 10.31
C GLY A 130 -4.73 -12.89 10.96
N PHE A 131 -4.39 -11.67 10.54
CA PHE A 131 -3.26 -10.92 11.08
C PHE A 131 -3.43 -10.55 12.57
N ASP A 132 -4.66 -10.39 13.05
CA ASP A 132 -4.92 -10.09 14.48
C ASP A 132 -4.72 -11.31 15.40
N ALA A 133 -4.50 -12.51 14.82
CA ALA A 133 -4.09 -13.69 15.57
C ALA A 133 -2.56 -13.76 15.77
N MET A 134 -1.81 -12.92 15.07
CA MET A 134 -0.35 -12.94 15.08
C MET A 134 0.20 -11.85 15.99
N TRP A 135 1.06 -12.27 16.92
CA TRP A 135 1.78 -11.38 17.81
C TRP A 135 3.25 -11.34 17.40
N THR A 136 3.74 -10.16 17.06
CA THR A 136 5.17 -9.94 16.93
C THR A 136 5.75 -9.68 18.32
N ASP A 137 6.83 -10.39 18.66
CA ASP A 137 7.50 -10.20 19.94
C ASP A 137 8.10 -8.79 20.00
N MET A 138 7.65 -7.99 20.98
CA MET A 138 8.21 -6.67 21.24
C MET A 138 9.43 -6.85 22.14
N SER A 139 10.58 -7.04 21.52
CA SER A 139 11.85 -7.10 22.25
C SER A 139 12.25 -5.69 22.72
N GLU A 140 11.85 -5.34 23.95
CA GLU A 140 12.21 -4.07 24.61
C GLU A 140 13.71 -3.99 24.98
N ILE A 141 14.44 -5.12 24.97
CA ILE A 141 15.82 -5.20 25.46
C ILE A 141 16.78 -5.69 24.38
N VAL A 142 17.53 -4.75 23.82
CA VAL A 142 19.00 -4.85 23.79
C VAL A 142 19.56 -3.44 23.86
N ARG A 143 20.25 -3.13 24.96
CA ARG A 143 21.04 -1.89 25.09
C ARG A 143 22.41 -2.13 24.46
N PRO A 144 22.91 -1.21 23.61
CA PRO A 144 22.30 0.07 23.25
C PRO A 144 21.07 -0.13 22.36
N THR A 145 20.02 0.66 22.61
CA THR A 145 18.71 0.58 21.93
C THR A 145 18.89 0.43 20.42
N ARG A 146 18.45 -0.71 19.91
CA ARG A 146 18.48 -1.07 18.50
C ARG A 146 17.34 -0.40 17.77
N ASP A 147 17.50 0.90 17.58
CA ASP A 147 16.44 1.75 17.07
C ASP A 147 16.72 2.14 15.61
N GLY A 148 16.10 1.39 14.69
CA GLY A 148 16.17 1.66 13.25
C GLY A 148 15.51 2.99 12.86
N ILE A 149 14.41 3.39 13.50
CA ILE A 149 13.71 4.66 13.21
C ILE A 149 14.56 5.87 13.64
N HIS A 150 15.33 5.74 14.71
CA HIS A 150 16.29 6.74 15.18
C HIS A 150 17.71 6.49 14.67
N GLY A 151 17.89 5.66 13.64
CA GLY A 151 19.14 5.44 12.93
C GLY A 151 20.31 5.08 13.84
N ARG A 152 20.03 4.37 14.95
CA ARG A 152 21.04 3.82 15.85
C ARG A 152 21.64 2.54 15.28
N GLU A 153 20.95 1.92 14.31
CA GLU A 153 21.42 0.78 13.53
C GLU A 153 21.02 0.91 12.05
N TYR A 154 21.77 0.23 11.18
CA TYR A 154 21.40 0.03 9.78
C TYR A 154 20.56 -1.24 9.65
N ILE A 155 19.35 -1.10 9.11
CA ILE A 155 18.49 -2.22 8.74
C ILE A 155 18.41 -2.22 7.22
N SER A 156 18.86 -3.31 6.59
CA SER A 156 18.60 -3.51 5.17
C SER A 156 17.19 -4.05 5.00
N THR A 157 16.40 -3.37 4.17
CA THR A 157 15.06 -3.81 3.72
C THR A 157 15.10 -4.48 2.35
N THR A 158 16.31 -4.68 1.80
CA THR A 158 16.49 -5.27 0.49
C THR A 158 16.05 -6.73 0.51
N VAL A 159 15.31 -7.13 -0.52
CA VAL A 159 14.87 -8.52 -0.74
C VAL A 159 15.10 -8.92 -2.19
N ASP A 160 15.34 -10.21 -2.41
CA ASP A 160 15.44 -10.76 -3.76
C ASP A 160 14.12 -11.43 -4.16
N ILE A 161 13.70 -11.22 -5.39
CA ILE A 161 12.58 -11.89 -6.02
C ILE A 161 13.13 -12.84 -7.08
N GLY A 162 12.83 -14.12 -6.96
CA GLY A 162 13.24 -15.17 -7.90
C GLY A 162 13.65 -16.46 -7.20
N ARG A 163 14.09 -17.44 -7.99
CA ARG A 163 14.47 -18.76 -7.49
C ARG A 163 15.83 -18.70 -6.81
N LYS A 164 15.98 -19.33 -5.64
CA LYS A 164 17.29 -19.53 -5.01
C LYS A 164 17.73 -20.99 -5.13
N LEU A 165 19.02 -21.21 -5.33
CA LEU A 165 19.58 -22.56 -5.33
C LEU A 165 19.59 -23.11 -3.89
N PRO A 166 19.25 -24.39 -3.68
CA PRO A 166 19.29 -24.99 -2.34
C PRO A 166 20.72 -25.15 -1.83
N TYR A 167 21.70 -25.27 -2.73
CA TYR A 167 23.12 -25.36 -2.42
C TYR A 167 23.96 -24.91 -3.61
N LEU A 168 25.18 -24.45 -3.32
CA LEU A 168 26.18 -24.09 -4.31
C LEU A 168 27.14 -25.25 -4.54
N ARG A 169 27.54 -25.50 -5.79
CA ARG A 169 28.51 -26.53 -6.16
C ARG A 169 29.83 -25.87 -6.56
N PHE A 170 30.94 -26.42 -6.08
CA PHE A 170 32.28 -25.93 -6.39
C PHE A 170 33.17 -27.06 -6.89
N ASP A 171 34.14 -26.71 -7.74
CA ASP A 171 35.25 -27.57 -8.15
C ASP A 171 36.53 -26.73 -8.16
N ASP A 172 37.56 -27.18 -7.44
CA ASP A 172 38.82 -26.46 -7.22
C ASP A 172 38.64 -24.96 -6.88
N GLY A 173 37.68 -24.65 -6.00
CA GLY A 173 37.34 -23.27 -5.60
C GLY A 173 36.54 -22.46 -6.62
N ARG A 174 36.25 -23.00 -7.81
CA ARG A 174 35.40 -22.39 -8.83
C ARG A 174 33.93 -22.77 -8.63
N LEU A 175 33.04 -21.78 -8.61
CA LEU A 175 31.60 -22.02 -8.59
C LEU A 175 31.16 -22.67 -9.91
N LEU A 176 30.56 -23.87 -9.81
CA LEU A 176 29.96 -24.60 -10.92
C LEU A 176 28.47 -24.34 -11.08
N SER A 177 27.80 -23.87 -10.01
CA SER A 177 26.38 -23.53 -10.06
C SER A 177 26.14 -22.28 -10.90
N GLU A 178 25.23 -22.36 -11.86
CA GLU A 178 24.71 -21.17 -12.55
C GLU A 178 23.71 -20.45 -11.64
N ALA A 179 23.93 -19.16 -11.41
CA ALA A 179 23.03 -18.35 -10.60
C ALA A 179 21.71 -18.10 -11.38
N PRO A 180 20.55 -18.51 -10.84
CA PRO A 180 19.27 -18.16 -11.46
C PRO A 180 19.05 -16.65 -11.47
N PRO A 181 18.22 -16.13 -12.39
CA PRO A 181 17.89 -14.71 -12.42
C PRO A 181 17.19 -14.29 -11.11
N LEU A 182 17.62 -13.14 -10.59
CA LEU A 182 17.08 -12.52 -9.39
C LEU A 182 16.83 -11.04 -9.66
N ILE A 183 15.72 -10.52 -9.12
CA ILE A 183 15.45 -9.09 -9.05
C ILE A 183 15.67 -8.65 -7.60
N GLU A 184 16.61 -7.74 -7.41
CA GLU A 184 16.78 -7.06 -6.13
C GLU A 184 15.74 -5.94 -6.00
N SER A 185 15.01 -5.92 -4.89
CA SER A 185 14.07 -4.85 -4.52
C SER A 185 14.55 -4.20 -3.22
N PRO A 186 14.73 -2.86 -3.17
CA PRO A 186 15.19 -2.17 -1.96
C PRO A 186 14.15 -2.19 -0.83
N LEU A 187 12.89 -2.50 -1.14
CA LEU A 187 11.79 -2.60 -0.19
C LEU A 187 11.04 -3.92 -0.41
N PRO A 188 10.53 -4.58 0.66
CA PRO A 188 9.73 -5.78 0.55
C PRO A 188 8.27 -5.44 0.22
N ILE A 189 8.07 -4.61 -0.81
CA ILE A 189 6.77 -4.08 -1.23
C ILE A 189 6.68 -4.16 -2.75
N VAL A 190 5.54 -4.66 -3.24
CA VAL A 190 5.14 -4.60 -4.65
C VAL A 190 3.76 -3.93 -4.68
N PHE A 191 3.56 -3.01 -5.61
CA PHE A 191 2.23 -2.47 -5.85
C PHE A 191 1.42 -3.47 -6.66
N ASP A 192 0.32 -3.93 -6.12
CA ASP A 192 -0.57 -4.83 -6.84
C ASP A 192 -1.46 -4.07 -7.84
N ARG A 193 -2.21 -4.82 -8.67
CA ARG A 193 -3.21 -4.27 -9.58
C ARG A 193 -4.19 -3.37 -8.84
N LEU A 194 -4.58 -2.27 -9.49
CA LEU A 194 -5.60 -1.38 -8.95
C LEU A 194 -6.97 -2.06 -9.01
N PRO A 195 -7.85 -1.92 -8.00
CA PRO A 195 -9.16 -2.55 -8.06
C PRO A 195 -10.02 -1.91 -9.16
N ALA A 196 -10.75 -2.75 -9.89
CA ALA A 196 -11.39 -2.40 -11.16
C ALA A 196 -12.27 -1.13 -11.14
N PRO A 197 -13.08 -0.83 -10.09
CA PRO A 197 -13.91 0.38 -10.08
C PRO A 197 -13.11 1.68 -10.10
N TRP A 198 -11.86 1.65 -9.62
CA TRP A 198 -10.98 2.82 -9.53
C TRP A 198 -9.78 2.72 -10.48
N ALA A 199 -9.61 1.62 -11.20
CA ALA A 199 -8.49 1.44 -12.11
C ALA A 199 -8.62 2.37 -13.32
N SER A 200 -7.55 3.12 -13.61
CA SER A 200 -7.46 3.96 -14.81
C SER A 200 -6.01 4.05 -15.27
N GLU A 201 -5.79 4.28 -16.57
CA GLU A 201 -4.44 4.47 -17.12
C GLU A 201 -3.65 5.54 -16.35
N ARG A 202 -4.29 6.67 -16.01
CA ARG A 202 -3.65 7.77 -15.25
C ARG A 202 -3.16 7.32 -13.87
N LEU A 203 -3.94 6.50 -13.17
CA LEU A 203 -3.54 5.99 -11.86
C LEU A 203 -2.42 4.95 -11.98
N TYR A 204 -2.46 4.08 -13.00
CA TYR A 204 -1.35 3.17 -13.27
C TYR A 204 -0.06 3.91 -13.64
N VAL A 205 -0.13 4.98 -14.45
CA VAL A 205 1.05 5.80 -14.76
C VAL A 205 1.60 6.45 -13.49
N ALA A 206 0.75 7.01 -12.62
CA ALA A 206 1.17 7.60 -11.36
C ALA A 206 1.82 6.56 -10.42
N ALA A 207 1.22 5.38 -10.29
CA ALA A 207 1.70 4.30 -9.43
C ALA A 207 2.99 3.66 -9.99
N ALA A 208 3.12 3.50 -11.31
CA ALA A 208 4.34 3.02 -11.96
C ALA A 208 5.51 4.03 -11.81
N ASN A 209 5.22 5.33 -11.89
CA ASN A 209 6.23 6.37 -11.59
C ASN A 209 6.68 6.31 -10.13
N ALA A 210 5.76 6.07 -9.19
CA ALA A 210 6.10 5.89 -7.78
C ALA A 210 6.94 4.61 -7.57
N ALA A 211 6.55 3.50 -8.19
CA ALA A 211 7.28 2.23 -8.13
C ALA A 211 8.71 2.38 -8.67
N ALA A 212 8.88 3.00 -9.84
CA ALA A 212 10.18 3.26 -10.44
C ALA A 212 11.07 4.16 -9.57
N LYS A 213 10.51 5.23 -8.97
CA LYS A 213 11.25 6.10 -8.04
C LYS A 213 11.71 5.37 -6.77
N LEU A 214 10.92 4.40 -6.31
CA LEU A 214 11.21 3.59 -5.13
C LEU A 214 12.09 2.38 -5.45
N GLY A 215 12.29 2.04 -6.73
CA GLY A 215 12.96 0.81 -7.16
C GLY A 215 12.13 -0.46 -6.95
N ILE A 216 10.82 -0.34 -6.72
CA ILE A 216 9.90 -1.47 -6.54
C ILE A 216 9.12 -1.74 -7.82
N ARG A 217 8.27 -2.77 -7.78
CA ARG A 217 7.47 -3.21 -8.94
C ARG A 217 5.99 -2.92 -8.79
N ILE A 218 5.30 -2.80 -9.91
CA ILE A 218 3.84 -2.69 -10.00
C ILE A 218 3.26 -3.73 -10.95
N VAL A 219 2.25 -4.46 -10.49
CA VAL A 219 1.47 -5.38 -11.31
C VAL A 219 0.44 -4.61 -12.12
N VAL A 220 0.46 -4.77 -13.45
CA VAL A 220 -0.46 -4.07 -14.36
C VAL A 220 -1.17 -5.09 -15.23
N ALA A 221 -2.51 -5.10 -15.14
CA ALA A 221 -3.33 -5.96 -15.99
C ALA A 221 -3.20 -5.56 -17.47
N GLU A 222 -3.16 -6.56 -18.35
CA GLU A 222 -2.88 -6.36 -19.78
C GLU A 222 -3.79 -5.34 -20.46
N GLU A 223 -5.05 -5.22 -20.04
CA GLU A 223 -5.99 -4.24 -20.59
C GLU A 223 -5.55 -2.78 -20.39
N PHE A 224 -4.65 -2.51 -19.44
CA PHE A 224 -4.09 -1.18 -19.19
C PHE A 224 -2.70 -0.97 -19.84
N LEU A 225 -2.16 -1.99 -20.52
CA LEU A 225 -0.89 -1.92 -21.23
C LEU A 225 -1.07 -1.50 -22.70
N SER A 226 -1.81 -0.41 -22.91
CA SER A 226 -2.04 0.17 -24.24
C SER A 226 -0.73 0.71 -24.84
N GLU A 227 -0.67 0.87 -26.16
CA GLU A 227 0.49 1.47 -26.83
C GLU A 227 0.78 2.87 -26.28
N LYS A 228 -0.28 3.64 -26.02
CA LYS A 228 -0.18 4.95 -25.37
C LYS A 228 0.46 4.85 -23.98
N PHE A 229 0.00 3.92 -23.15
CA PHE A 229 0.57 3.69 -21.83
C PHE A 229 2.07 3.37 -21.92
N ARG A 230 2.47 2.51 -22.86
CA ARG A 230 3.88 2.14 -23.08
C ARG A 230 4.72 3.34 -23.50
N ASN A 231 4.23 4.16 -24.42
CA ASN A 231 4.92 5.36 -24.91
C ASN A 231 5.09 6.43 -23.81
N GLU A 232 4.10 6.60 -22.95
CA GLU A 232 4.18 7.51 -21.79
C GLU A 232 5.07 6.94 -20.66
N SER A 233 5.33 5.62 -20.67
CA SER A 233 5.98 4.87 -19.60
C SER A 233 7.34 4.29 -19.98
N THR A 234 7.95 4.69 -21.09
CA THR A 234 9.20 4.08 -21.60
C THR A 234 10.32 4.01 -20.55
N ASN A 235 10.45 5.05 -19.73
CA ASN A 235 11.48 5.13 -18.68
C ASN A 235 11.14 4.34 -17.40
N ILE A 236 9.91 3.83 -17.27
CA ILE A 236 9.42 3.11 -16.09
C ILE A 236 8.99 1.67 -16.42
N LEU A 237 9.20 1.22 -17.67
CA LEU A 237 8.94 -0.15 -18.11
C LEU A 237 9.57 -1.22 -17.21
N PRO A 238 10.82 -1.07 -16.70
CA PRO A 238 11.37 -2.06 -15.78
C PRO A 238 10.54 -2.23 -14.51
N ALA A 239 9.91 -1.16 -14.00
CA ALA A 239 9.07 -1.24 -12.80
C ALA A 239 7.74 -1.97 -13.05
N ILE A 240 7.33 -2.16 -14.29
CA ILE A 240 6.04 -2.76 -14.65
C ILE A 240 6.17 -4.28 -14.75
N VAL A 241 5.24 -4.98 -14.09
CA VAL A 241 5.05 -6.43 -14.15
C VAL A 241 3.72 -6.68 -14.87
N PRO A 242 3.76 -7.05 -16.16
CA PRO A 242 2.56 -7.41 -16.90
C PRO A 242 1.85 -8.61 -16.26
N LEU A 243 0.56 -8.48 -15.98
CA LEU A 243 -0.29 -9.58 -15.57
C LEU A 243 -1.01 -10.18 -16.77
N LEU A 244 -0.65 -11.41 -17.11
CA LEU A 244 -1.18 -12.16 -18.24
C LEU A 244 -2.05 -13.33 -17.79
N THR A 245 -2.82 -13.88 -18.72
CA THR A 245 -3.56 -15.15 -18.53
C THR A 245 -2.97 -16.23 -19.42
N GLU A 246 -3.12 -17.49 -19.03
CA GLU A 246 -2.57 -18.66 -19.76
C GLU A 246 -2.95 -18.67 -21.25
N SER A 247 -4.23 -18.44 -21.56
CA SER A 247 -4.74 -18.39 -22.94
C SER A 247 -4.10 -17.29 -23.78
N LYS A 248 -3.75 -16.17 -23.15
CA LYS A 248 -3.11 -15.03 -23.83
C LYS A 248 -1.62 -15.23 -24.02
N VAL A 249 -0.96 -16.02 -23.17
CA VAL A 249 0.42 -16.49 -23.41
C VAL A 249 0.45 -17.47 -24.59
N GLN A 250 -0.56 -18.34 -24.71
CA GLN A 250 -0.66 -19.29 -25.82
C GLN A 250 -0.88 -18.59 -27.18
N SER A 251 -1.62 -17.49 -27.24
CA SER A 251 -1.79 -16.70 -28.47
C SER A 251 -0.61 -15.77 -28.80
N ALA A 252 0.37 -15.58 -27.90
CA ALA A 252 1.51 -14.68 -28.11
C ALA A 252 2.46 -15.09 -29.24
N SER A 253 2.40 -16.34 -29.72
CA SER A 253 3.18 -16.82 -30.88
C SER A 253 2.57 -16.47 -32.24
N GLY A 254 1.47 -15.70 -32.27
CA GLY A 254 0.86 -15.14 -33.48
C GLY A 254 0.10 -13.83 -33.22
N GLY A 255 0.38 -13.16 -32.09
CA GLY A 255 -0.23 -11.89 -31.72
C GLY A 255 0.48 -10.69 -32.35
N PRO A 256 -0.08 -9.46 -32.22
CA PRO A 256 0.57 -8.25 -32.69
C PRO A 256 1.98 -8.09 -32.06
N GLU A 257 2.93 -7.54 -32.84
CA GLU A 257 4.35 -7.34 -32.48
C GLU A 257 4.54 -6.75 -31.07
N SER A 258 3.58 -5.96 -30.60
CA SER A 258 3.54 -5.33 -29.28
C SER A 258 3.62 -6.28 -28.08
N LYS A 259 3.17 -7.55 -28.19
CA LYS A 259 3.23 -8.51 -27.06
C LYS A 259 4.63 -9.08 -26.85
N VAL A 260 5.34 -9.36 -27.94
CA VAL A 260 6.72 -9.86 -27.89
C VAL A 260 7.63 -8.76 -27.33
N GLU A 261 7.44 -7.52 -27.75
CA GLU A 261 8.18 -6.39 -27.20
C GLU A 261 7.92 -6.18 -25.70
N LEU A 262 6.68 -6.36 -25.24
CA LEU A 262 6.35 -6.25 -23.82
C LEU A 262 7.15 -7.27 -22.99
N ILE A 263 7.16 -8.54 -23.43
CA ILE A 263 7.95 -9.61 -22.80
C ILE A 263 9.45 -9.31 -22.87
N ALA A 264 9.93 -8.77 -23.98
CA ALA A 264 11.34 -8.41 -24.15
C ALA A 264 11.76 -7.29 -23.18
N SER A 265 10.90 -6.29 -22.96
CA SER A 265 11.17 -5.14 -22.08
C SER A 265 10.98 -5.40 -20.59
N ALA A 266 10.18 -6.41 -20.21
CA ALA A 266 9.91 -6.72 -18.81
C ALA A 266 11.09 -7.47 -18.16
N GLU A 267 11.33 -7.21 -16.88
CA GLU A 267 12.24 -8.01 -16.04
C GLU A 267 11.48 -9.13 -15.30
N MET A 268 10.18 -8.94 -15.12
CA MET A 268 9.28 -9.89 -14.48
C MET A 268 7.90 -9.84 -15.12
N ILE A 269 7.25 -11.00 -15.24
CA ILE A 269 5.85 -11.14 -15.67
C ILE A 269 5.10 -11.95 -14.62
N GLU A 270 3.82 -11.65 -14.45
CA GLU A 270 2.91 -12.42 -13.62
C GLU A 270 1.87 -13.14 -14.49
N ILE A 271 1.64 -14.43 -14.24
CA ILE A 271 0.61 -15.23 -14.90
C ILE A 271 -0.46 -15.57 -13.88
N HIS A 272 -1.71 -15.23 -14.18
CA HIS A 272 -2.86 -15.65 -13.38
C HIS A 272 -3.15 -17.14 -13.60
N ASP A 273 -2.94 -17.96 -12.57
CA ASP A 273 -3.33 -19.37 -12.51
C ASP A 273 -4.86 -19.48 -12.41
N ARG A 274 -5.48 -20.01 -13.47
CA ARG A 274 -6.93 -20.26 -13.51
C ARG A 274 -7.25 -21.75 -13.48
N GLY A 275 -6.33 -22.57 -12.98
CA GLY A 275 -6.47 -24.03 -12.91
C GLY A 275 -6.20 -24.74 -14.24
N GLY A 276 -5.60 -24.07 -15.22
CA GLY A 276 -5.14 -24.68 -16.46
C GLY A 276 -3.66 -25.08 -16.40
N ASP A 277 -3.02 -25.16 -17.57
CA ASP A 277 -1.61 -25.54 -17.70
C ASP A 277 -0.69 -24.31 -17.59
N THR A 278 -0.65 -23.73 -16.39
CA THR A 278 0.18 -22.56 -16.09
C THR A 278 1.66 -22.83 -16.31
N LEU A 279 2.13 -24.05 -16.02
CA LEU A 279 3.54 -24.42 -16.17
C LEU A 279 3.95 -24.50 -17.65
N ALA A 280 3.08 -24.95 -18.55
CA ALA A 280 3.35 -24.84 -19.99
C ALA A 280 3.43 -23.38 -20.46
N ALA A 281 2.59 -22.48 -19.91
CA ALA A 281 2.68 -21.06 -20.20
C ALA A 281 4.01 -20.45 -19.70
N VAL A 282 4.46 -20.83 -18.50
CA VAL A 282 5.78 -20.46 -17.96
C VAL A 282 6.89 -20.96 -18.89
N ALA A 283 6.88 -22.23 -19.28
CA ALA A 283 7.88 -22.83 -20.16
C ALA A 283 7.96 -22.12 -21.52
N LYS A 284 6.81 -21.73 -22.07
CA LYS A 284 6.75 -20.95 -23.32
C LYS A 284 7.40 -19.58 -23.17
N ILE A 285 7.11 -18.86 -22.09
CA ILE A 285 7.73 -17.54 -21.83
C ILE A 285 9.25 -17.69 -21.65
N LYS A 286 9.67 -18.70 -20.88
CA LYS A 286 11.10 -19.01 -20.68
C LYS A 286 11.82 -19.39 -21.97
N SER A 287 11.12 -20.00 -22.94
CA SER A 287 11.70 -20.28 -24.27
C SER A 287 11.98 -19.01 -25.09
N LEU A 288 11.26 -17.91 -24.82
CA LEU A 288 11.47 -16.62 -25.47
C LEU A 288 12.54 -15.79 -24.75
N LYS A 289 12.55 -15.82 -23.42
CA LYS A 289 13.50 -15.09 -22.58
C LYS A 289 13.84 -15.92 -21.32
N PRO A 290 14.92 -16.72 -21.35
CA PRO A 290 15.27 -17.62 -20.24
C PRO A 290 15.49 -16.90 -18.89
N ASP A 291 16.07 -15.71 -18.95
CA ASP A 291 16.41 -14.90 -17.76
C ASP A 291 15.22 -14.12 -17.20
N LEU A 292 14.04 -14.15 -17.85
CA LEU A 292 12.85 -13.44 -17.39
C LEU A 292 12.24 -14.12 -16.16
N ILE A 293 12.05 -13.41 -15.07
CA ILE A 293 11.40 -13.97 -13.88
C ILE A 293 9.89 -14.10 -14.13
N VAL A 294 9.34 -15.30 -13.90
CA VAL A 294 7.89 -15.52 -14.05
C VAL A 294 7.27 -15.81 -12.69
N ALA A 295 6.40 -14.91 -12.24
CA ALA A 295 5.54 -15.14 -11.10
C ALA A 295 4.23 -15.79 -11.52
N ILE A 296 3.72 -16.66 -10.65
CA ILE A 296 2.41 -17.28 -10.80
C ILE A 296 1.50 -16.71 -9.71
N ARG A 297 0.47 -15.97 -10.12
CA ARG A 297 -0.58 -15.49 -9.24
C ARG A 297 -1.58 -16.59 -9.00
N VAL A 298 -1.75 -16.95 -7.73
CA VAL A 298 -2.73 -17.94 -7.26
C VAL A 298 -3.66 -17.22 -6.30
N GLU A 299 -4.96 -17.23 -6.58
CA GLU A 299 -5.95 -16.68 -5.64
C GLU A 299 -5.99 -17.57 -4.38
N ALA A 300 -5.96 -16.92 -3.22
CA ALA A 300 -6.00 -17.59 -1.93
C ALA A 300 -7.33 -18.32 -1.78
N SER A 301 -7.26 -19.60 -1.43
CA SER A 301 -8.39 -20.51 -1.26
C SER A 301 -7.96 -21.66 -0.33
N PRO A 302 -8.90 -22.48 0.17
CA PRO A 302 -8.55 -23.62 1.02
C PRO A 302 -7.60 -24.65 0.35
N LEU A 303 -7.52 -24.66 -0.98
CA LEU A 303 -6.62 -25.54 -1.75
C LEU A 303 -5.31 -24.84 -2.16
N CYS A 304 -5.12 -23.57 -1.80
CA CYS A 304 -3.98 -22.76 -2.22
C CYS A 304 -2.64 -23.40 -1.82
N ALA A 305 -2.52 -23.91 -0.58
CA ALA A 305 -1.28 -24.54 -0.13
C ALA A 305 -0.88 -25.77 -0.97
N GLN A 306 -1.87 -26.59 -1.37
CA GLN A 306 -1.64 -27.73 -2.26
C GLN A 306 -1.18 -27.24 -3.64
N ARG A 307 -1.88 -26.26 -4.21
CA ARG A 307 -1.55 -25.72 -5.53
C ARG A 307 -0.17 -25.06 -5.57
N VAL A 308 0.18 -24.28 -4.54
CA VAL A 308 1.52 -23.68 -4.39
C VAL A 308 2.60 -24.76 -4.36
N ALA A 309 2.36 -25.86 -3.63
CA ALA A 309 3.30 -26.98 -3.57
C ALA A 309 3.46 -27.70 -4.92
N GLU A 310 2.37 -27.88 -5.67
CA GLU A 310 2.39 -28.43 -7.03
C GLU A 310 3.21 -27.55 -7.99
N LEU A 311 2.96 -26.24 -7.98
CA LEU A 311 3.68 -25.26 -8.80
C LEU A 311 5.17 -25.21 -8.44
N ALA A 312 5.50 -25.19 -7.15
CA ALA A 312 6.89 -25.19 -6.68
C ALA A 312 7.65 -26.46 -7.13
N LYS A 313 7.02 -27.64 -7.04
CA LYS A 313 7.58 -28.91 -7.57
C LYS A 313 7.72 -28.88 -9.09
N GLY A 314 6.79 -28.23 -9.78
CA GLY A 314 6.81 -28.00 -11.22
C GLY A 314 7.86 -26.99 -11.69
N GLY A 315 8.60 -26.37 -10.78
CA GLY A 315 9.70 -25.46 -11.11
C GLY A 315 9.32 -23.98 -11.12
N ALA A 316 8.14 -23.60 -10.60
CA ALA A 316 7.78 -22.19 -10.43
C ALA A 316 8.87 -21.43 -9.65
N GLU A 317 9.21 -20.24 -10.13
CA GLU A 317 10.26 -19.40 -9.55
C GLU A 317 9.71 -18.52 -8.43
N VAL A 318 8.52 -17.95 -8.66
CA VAL A 318 7.83 -17.04 -7.74
C VAL A 318 6.35 -17.40 -7.75
N VAL A 319 5.73 -17.44 -6.57
CA VAL A 319 4.28 -17.60 -6.41
C VAL A 319 3.74 -16.42 -5.63
N HIS A 320 2.80 -15.69 -6.23
CA HIS A 320 2.08 -14.59 -5.61
C HIS A 320 0.73 -15.11 -5.12
N VAL A 321 0.58 -15.28 -3.81
CA VAL A 321 -0.70 -15.67 -3.20
C VAL A 321 -1.55 -14.42 -3.00
N ALA A 322 -2.64 -14.33 -3.74
CA ALA A 322 -3.50 -13.15 -3.77
C ALA A 322 -4.76 -13.36 -2.91
N PHE A 323 -4.87 -12.58 -1.84
CA PHE A 323 -6.07 -12.51 -1.01
C PHE A 323 -7.04 -11.45 -1.56
N ASP A 324 -8.28 -11.47 -1.08
CA ASP A 324 -9.22 -10.40 -1.39
C ASP A 324 -8.83 -9.05 -0.73
N ALA A 325 -9.63 -8.00 -0.95
CA ALA A 325 -9.38 -6.67 -0.39
C ALA A 325 -9.40 -6.65 1.16
N HIS A 326 -9.97 -7.67 1.80
CA HIS A 326 -10.04 -7.84 3.25
C HIS A 326 -9.00 -8.84 3.77
N GLY A 327 -8.06 -9.27 2.94
CA GLY A 327 -7.02 -10.22 3.32
C GLY A 327 -7.55 -11.64 3.55
N ARG A 328 -8.71 -12.00 2.98
CA ARG A 328 -9.34 -13.31 3.16
C ARG A 328 -9.18 -14.20 1.94
N GLU A 329 -9.25 -15.50 2.19
CA GLU A 329 -9.34 -16.52 1.15
C GLU A 329 -10.71 -16.44 0.45
N ARG A 330 -10.72 -16.67 -0.87
CA ARG A 330 -11.96 -16.85 -1.62
C ARG A 330 -12.49 -18.27 -1.37
N ILE A 331 -13.69 -18.36 -0.83
CA ILE A 331 -14.35 -19.65 -0.50
C ILE A 331 -15.08 -20.23 -1.73
N ALA A 332 -15.30 -19.44 -2.78
CA ALA A 332 -15.85 -19.90 -4.06
C ALA A 332 -15.22 -19.11 -5.23
N PRO A 333 -15.07 -19.73 -6.42
CA PRO A 333 -14.79 -18.99 -7.64
C PRO A 333 -16.05 -18.25 -8.08
N ASP A 334 -15.94 -16.93 -8.29
CA ASP A 334 -16.90 -16.16 -9.08
C ASP A 334 -16.80 -16.53 -10.58
#